data_AF-A0A2T1BXZ9-F1
#
_entry.id   AF-A0A2T1BXZ9-F1
#
_cell.length_a   1.000
_cell.length_b   1.000
_cell.length_c   1.000
_cell.angle_alpha   90.00
_cell.angle_beta   90.00
_cell.angle_gamma   90.00
#
_symmetry.space_group_name_H-M   'P 1'
#
loop_
_entity.id
_entity.type
_entity.pdbx_description
1 polymer ?
#
loop_
_entity_poly.entity_id
_entity_poly.type
_entity_poly.pdbx_seq_one_letter_code
_entity_poly.pdbx_strand_id
1 'polypeptide(L)'
;MPTKEWLQQHTKVQAYLDDELAAKLSSWMKAQNIEQFSQAVVVILEHYLNDRPPSTISSQVLFDEVESLKREVDSIKTLLVEAGAKALSPKMPAEIAIAPTKRVDIEYTEAEAQAGLTKTQLCDRLNLTLHQAEKAAKEQKMTINDYLLKVTGWKPSEGKRPRYYPSKES
;
A
#
# COMPACT_ATOMS: atom_id res chain seq x y z
N MET A 1 -1.71 44.31 13.27
CA MET A 1 -2.66 44.57 12.15
C MET A 1 -2.03 45.60 11.23
N PRO A 2 -2.02 45.41 9.90
CA PRO A 2 -1.46 46.40 8.99
C PRO A 2 -2.35 47.64 8.98
N THR A 3 -1.78 48.81 9.28
CA THR A 3 -2.45 50.12 9.33
C THR A 3 -2.59 50.72 7.93
N LYS A 4 -3.54 51.65 7.74
CA LYS A 4 -3.81 52.34 6.46
C LYS A 4 -2.56 53.00 5.84
N GLU A 5 -1.60 53.41 6.67
CA GLU A 5 -0.33 54.01 6.24
C GLU A 5 0.62 52.99 5.58
N TRP A 6 0.57 51.71 5.97
CA TRP A 6 1.39 50.64 5.39
C TRP A 6 0.96 50.30 3.95
N LEU A 7 -0.35 50.32 3.68
CA LEU A 7 -0.92 50.11 2.34
C LEU A 7 -0.54 51.21 1.34
N GLN A 8 -0.36 52.45 1.83
CA GLN A 8 0.09 53.57 0.99
C GLN A 8 1.55 53.45 0.55
N GLN A 9 2.39 52.71 1.29
CA GLN A 9 3.82 52.56 1.00
C GLN A 9 4.18 51.32 0.16
N HIS A 10 3.32 50.30 0.12
CA HIS A 10 3.55 49.03 -0.59
C HIS A 10 2.49 48.73 -1.67
N THR A 11 2.08 49.73 -2.44
CA THR A 11 0.91 49.68 -3.33
C THR A 11 1.17 49.11 -4.73
N LYS A 12 2.41 48.75 -5.05
CA LYS A 12 2.78 48.23 -6.38
C LYS A 12 3.11 46.74 -6.30
N VAL A 13 2.13 45.92 -6.67
CA VAL A 13 2.31 44.49 -6.88
C VAL A 13 2.61 44.28 -8.35
N GLN A 14 3.78 43.70 -8.66
CA GLN A 14 4.10 43.22 -10.00
C GLN A 14 3.76 41.74 -10.04
N ALA A 15 2.89 41.35 -10.98
CA ALA A 15 2.55 39.97 -11.22
C ALA A 15 2.82 39.66 -12.69
N TYR A 16 3.42 38.50 -12.94
CA TYR A 16 3.54 37.96 -14.28
C TYR A 16 2.28 37.14 -14.57
N LEU A 17 1.60 37.48 -15.65
CA LEU A 17 0.49 36.69 -16.17
C LEU A 17 0.88 36.14 -17.54
N ASP A 18 0.48 34.90 -17.80
CA ASP A 18 0.60 34.29 -19.11
C ASP A 18 -0.30 35.00 -20.13
N ASP A 19 0.14 35.03 -21.39
CA ASP A 19 -0.56 35.73 -22.49
C ASP A 19 -2.01 35.26 -22.67
N GLU A 20 -2.27 33.97 -22.45
CA GLU A 20 -3.62 33.39 -22.54
C GLU A 20 -4.55 33.93 -21.43
N LEU A 21 -4.02 34.09 -20.21
CA LEU A 21 -4.77 34.63 -19.08
C LEU A 21 -5.00 36.13 -19.24
N ALA A 22 -4.02 36.87 -19.75
CA ALA A 22 -4.16 38.28 -20.08
C ALA A 22 -5.25 38.53 -21.14
N ALA A 23 -5.35 37.65 -22.15
CA ALA A 23 -6.39 37.72 -23.17
C ALA A 23 -7.80 37.46 -22.61
N LYS A 24 -7.93 36.46 -21.73
CA LYS A 24 -9.20 36.14 -21.04
C LYS A 24 -9.64 37.29 -20.13
N LEU A 25 -8.71 37.84 -19.34
CA LEU A 25 -8.98 38.97 -18.45
C LEU A 25 -9.37 40.22 -19.23
N SER A 26 -8.70 40.51 -20.36
CA SER A 26 -9.06 41.64 -21.22
C SER A 26 -10.47 41.50 -21.82
N SER A 27 -10.86 40.28 -22.19
CA SER A 27 -12.22 40.00 -22.70
C SER A 27 -13.28 40.17 -21.60
N TRP A 28 -12.97 39.73 -20.39
CA TRP A 28 -13.82 39.92 -19.21
C TRP A 28 -13.95 41.39 -18.81
N MET A 29 -12.85 42.16 -18.86
CA MET A 29 -12.84 43.60 -18.60
C MET A 29 -13.77 44.36 -19.56
N LYS A 30 -13.78 43.99 -20.85
CA LYS A 30 -14.71 44.58 -21.84
C LYS A 30 -16.17 44.27 -21.51
N ALA A 31 -16.46 43.07 -21.02
CA ALA A 31 -17.82 42.69 -20.64
C ALA A 31 -18.31 43.42 -19.37
N GLN A 32 -17.40 43.80 -18.48
CA GLN A 32 -17.68 44.51 -17.22
C GLN A 32 -17.48 46.03 -17.30
N ASN A 33 -17.15 46.57 -18.47
CA ASN A 33 -16.86 47.99 -18.70
C ASN A 33 -15.74 48.56 -17.81
N ILE A 34 -14.66 47.79 -17.61
CA ILE A 34 -13.51 48.17 -16.78
C ILE A 34 -12.35 48.57 -17.70
N GLU A 35 -11.83 49.79 -17.54
CA GLU A 35 -10.76 50.34 -18.40
C GLU A 35 -9.35 50.03 -17.88
N GLN A 36 -9.19 49.78 -16.57
CA GLN A 36 -7.89 49.59 -15.95
C GLN A 36 -7.69 48.17 -15.40
N PHE A 37 -6.54 47.57 -15.70
CA PHE A 37 -6.20 46.22 -15.25
C PHE A 37 -6.11 46.12 -13.72
N SER A 38 -5.62 47.17 -13.06
CA SER A 38 -5.59 47.28 -11.60
C SER A 38 -6.99 47.21 -10.98
N GLN A 39 -7.97 47.89 -11.58
CA GLN A 39 -9.36 47.86 -11.13
C GLN A 39 -9.96 46.47 -11.33
N ALA A 40 -9.69 45.80 -12.44
CA ALA A 40 -10.15 44.44 -12.70
C ALA A 40 -9.62 43.45 -11.64
N VAL A 41 -8.34 43.54 -11.31
CA VAL A 41 -7.71 42.71 -10.26
C VAL A 41 -8.31 43.01 -8.90
N VAL A 42 -8.55 44.27 -8.56
CA VAL A 42 -9.20 44.65 -7.30
C VAL A 42 -10.61 44.08 -7.20
N VAL A 43 -11.43 44.18 -8.24
CA VAL A 43 -12.79 43.61 -8.26
C VAL A 43 -12.77 42.09 -8.08
N ILE A 44 -11.82 41.40 -8.74
CA ILE A 44 -11.65 39.95 -8.58
C ILE A 44 -11.24 39.60 -7.15
N LEU A 45 -10.29 40.36 -6.58
CA LEU A 45 -9.83 40.17 -5.21
C LEU A 45 -10.94 40.48 -4.20
N GLU A 46 -11.71 41.56 -4.38
CA GLU A 46 -12.85 41.91 -3.54
C GLU A 46 -13.93 40.84 -3.59
N HIS A 47 -14.26 40.33 -4.78
CA HIS A 47 -15.19 39.21 -4.93
C HIS A 47 -14.70 37.97 -4.19
N TYR A 48 -13.42 37.62 -4.35
CA TYR A 48 -12.81 36.47 -3.68
C TYR A 48 -12.76 36.63 -2.16
N LEU A 49 -12.44 37.83 -1.66
CA LEU A 49 -12.36 38.17 -0.24
C LEU A 49 -13.74 38.31 0.41
N ASN A 50 -14.78 38.68 -0.35
CA ASN A 50 -16.15 38.79 0.16
C ASN A 50 -16.84 37.42 0.22
N ASP A 51 -16.63 36.54 -0.76
CA ASP A 51 -17.23 35.20 -0.77
C ASP A 51 -16.48 34.19 0.10
N ARG A 52 -15.18 34.41 0.30
CA ARG A 52 -14.35 33.68 1.25
C ARG A 52 -13.39 34.67 1.89
N PRO A 53 -13.82 35.41 2.93
CA PRO A 53 -12.84 36.08 3.77
C PRO A 53 -11.81 35.02 4.17
N PRO A 54 -10.50 35.32 4.11
CA PRO A 54 -9.50 34.42 4.66
C PRO A 54 -9.73 34.44 6.17
N SER A 55 -10.73 33.68 6.62
CA SER A 55 -10.83 33.22 7.98
C SER A 55 -9.51 32.52 8.19
N THR A 56 -8.69 33.19 8.99
CA THR A 56 -7.52 32.66 9.66
C THR A 56 -7.68 31.16 9.70
N ILE A 57 -6.94 30.42 8.88
CA ILE A 57 -7.08 28.96 8.86
C ILE A 57 -6.73 28.57 10.30
N SER A 58 -7.77 28.28 11.09
CA SER A 58 -7.59 28.09 12.51
C SER A 58 -6.67 26.90 12.66
N SER A 59 -5.68 26.99 13.53
CA SER A 59 -4.76 25.88 13.80
C SER A 59 -5.52 24.58 14.07
N GLN A 60 -6.75 24.68 14.60
CA GLN A 60 -7.71 23.58 14.75
C GLN A 60 -8.12 22.96 13.41
N VAL A 61 -8.50 23.74 12.39
CA VAL A 61 -8.93 23.24 11.07
C VAL A 61 -7.77 22.55 10.35
N LEU A 62 -6.56 23.12 10.44
CA LEU A 62 -5.35 22.45 9.93
C LEU A 62 -5.05 21.16 10.70
N PHE A 63 -5.26 21.15 12.01
CA PHE A 63 -5.05 19.96 12.83
C PHE A 63 -6.07 18.87 12.48
N ASP A 64 -7.33 19.24 12.26
CA ASP A 64 -8.41 18.34 11.88
C ASP A 64 -8.21 17.80 10.46
N GLU A 65 -7.75 18.63 9.51
CA GLU A 65 -7.36 18.18 8.16
C GLU A 65 -6.15 17.25 8.22
N VAL A 66 -5.15 17.54 9.05
CA VAL A 66 -3.97 16.67 9.23
C VAL A 66 -4.34 15.35 9.91
N GLU A 67 -5.26 15.37 10.88
CA GLU A 67 -5.84 14.15 11.49
C GLU A 67 -6.61 13.33 10.45
N SER A 68 -7.44 13.97 9.63
CA SER A 68 -8.19 13.31 8.57
C SER A 68 -7.25 12.68 7.54
N LEU A 69 -6.26 13.45 7.07
CA LEU A 69 -5.24 12.97 6.14
C LEU A 69 -4.42 11.82 6.72
N LYS A 70 -4.08 11.85 8.02
CA LYS A 70 -3.43 10.72 8.69
C LYS A 70 -4.29 9.47 8.70
N ARG A 71 -5.59 9.59 9.01
CA ARG A 71 -6.54 8.45 8.97
C ARG A 71 -6.69 7.90 7.56
N GLU A 72 -6.76 8.75 6.55
CA GLU A 72 -6.79 8.33 5.14
C GLU A 72 -5.51 7.62 4.74
N VAL A 73 -4.34 8.15 5.10
CA VAL A 73 -3.04 7.50 4.84
C VAL A 73 -2.94 6.15 5.53
N ASP A 74 -3.41 6.02 6.77
CA ASP A 74 -3.39 4.74 7.48
C ASP A 74 -4.40 3.75 6.89
N SER A 75 -5.56 4.21 6.43
CA SER A 75 -6.52 3.39 5.67
C SER A 75 -5.95 2.94 4.31
N ILE A 76 -5.20 3.81 3.63
CA ILE A 76 -4.55 3.44 2.37
C ILE A 76 -3.45 2.42 2.64
N LYS A 77 -2.66 2.58 3.71
CA LYS A 77 -1.65 1.59 4.10
C LYS A 77 -2.28 0.23 4.39
N THR A 78 -3.38 0.15 5.14
CA THR A 78 -4.06 -1.12 5.39
C THR A 78 -4.58 -1.74 4.10
N LEU A 79 -5.21 -0.96 3.23
CA LEU A 79 -5.63 -1.43 1.90
C LEU A 79 -4.45 -1.89 1.03
N LEU A 80 -3.30 -1.22 1.10
CA LEU A 80 -2.09 -1.62 0.36
C LEU A 80 -1.48 -2.90 0.93
N VAL A 81 -1.52 -3.08 2.26
CA VAL A 81 -1.10 -4.31 2.92
C VAL A 81 -2.03 -5.45 2.58
N GLU A 82 -3.35 -5.22 2.53
CA GLU A 82 -4.35 -6.21 2.10
C GLU A 82 -4.22 -6.54 0.61
N ALA A 83 -4.06 -5.53 -0.25
CA ALA A 83 -3.85 -5.71 -1.67
C ALA A 83 -2.51 -6.40 -1.94
N GLY A 84 -1.47 -6.05 -1.19
CA GLY A 84 -0.18 -6.73 -1.18
C GLY A 84 -0.31 -8.18 -0.71
N ALA A 85 -1.06 -8.45 0.35
CA ALA A 85 -1.36 -9.80 0.82
C ALA A 85 -2.19 -10.61 -0.20
N LYS A 86 -3.09 -9.97 -0.95
CA LYS A 86 -3.85 -10.59 -2.06
C LYS A 86 -3.05 -10.75 -3.35
N ALA A 87 -2.06 -9.90 -3.60
CA ALA A 87 -1.18 -9.97 -4.76
C ALA A 87 -0.01 -10.94 -4.53
N LEU A 88 0.48 -11.01 -3.28
CA LEU A 88 1.49 -11.95 -2.81
C LEU A 88 0.89 -13.26 -2.33
N SER A 89 -0.44 -13.34 -2.10
CA SER A 89 -1.09 -14.64 -2.07
C SER A 89 -0.85 -15.25 -3.44
N PRO A 90 -0.21 -16.43 -3.51
CA PRO A 90 -0.05 -17.10 -4.80
C PRO A 90 -1.45 -17.21 -5.41
N LYS A 91 -1.53 -17.22 -6.75
CA LYS A 91 -2.70 -17.74 -7.46
C LYS A 91 -2.93 -19.21 -7.01
N MET A 92 -3.41 -19.41 -5.79
CA MET A 92 -3.91 -20.67 -5.30
C MET A 92 -5.41 -20.59 -5.49
N PRO A 93 -6.00 -21.50 -6.28
CA PRO A 93 -7.45 -21.58 -6.37
C PRO A 93 -8.01 -21.74 -4.95
N ALA A 94 -9.18 -21.16 -4.73
CA ALA A 94 -9.96 -21.25 -3.50
C ALA A 94 -10.51 -22.68 -3.25
N GLU A 95 -9.67 -23.69 -3.44
CA GLU A 95 -9.83 -24.96 -2.75
C GLU A 95 -9.14 -24.79 -1.41
N ILE A 96 -9.91 -24.90 -0.34
CA ILE A 96 -9.38 -25.01 1.01
C ILE A 96 -8.44 -26.23 0.99
N ALA A 97 -7.13 -26.00 0.81
CA ALA A 97 -6.13 -27.06 0.87
C ALA A 97 -6.15 -27.59 2.30
N ILE A 98 -6.91 -28.65 2.52
CA ILE A 98 -6.99 -29.33 3.80
C ILE A 98 -5.61 -29.93 4.02
N ALA A 99 -4.91 -29.45 5.06
CA ALA A 99 -3.63 -29.99 5.44
C ALA A 99 -3.76 -31.51 5.66
N PRO A 100 -3.07 -32.34 4.86
CA PRO A 100 -3.18 -33.79 4.96
C PRO A 100 -2.78 -34.24 6.36
N THR A 101 -3.70 -34.92 7.03
CA THR A 101 -3.50 -35.51 8.37
C THR A 101 -3.05 -36.97 8.29
N LYS A 102 -3.06 -37.56 7.08
CA LYS A 102 -2.64 -38.94 6.77
C LYS A 102 -1.40 -38.93 5.89
N ARG A 103 -0.70 -40.07 5.84
CA ARG A 103 0.47 -40.26 4.98
C ARG A 103 0.05 -40.12 3.51
N VAL A 104 0.82 -39.34 2.76
CA VAL A 104 0.67 -39.09 1.32
C VAL A 104 1.93 -39.62 0.66
N ASP A 105 1.76 -40.54 -0.28
CA ASP A 105 2.86 -41.05 -1.07
C ASP A 105 3.25 -40.00 -2.11
N ILE A 106 4.48 -39.50 -1.99
CA ILE A 106 5.05 -38.54 -2.93
C ILE A 106 5.83 -39.33 -3.97
N GLU A 107 5.45 -39.22 -5.23
CA GLU A 107 6.25 -39.75 -6.34
C GLU A 107 7.57 -38.99 -6.45
N TYR A 108 8.68 -39.71 -6.57
CA TYR A 108 10.01 -39.11 -6.71
C TYR A 108 10.86 -39.86 -7.73
N THR A 109 11.78 -39.14 -8.35
CA THR A 109 12.80 -39.73 -9.23
C THR A 109 14.00 -40.23 -8.41
N GLU A 110 14.78 -41.18 -8.95
CA GLU A 110 16.00 -41.68 -8.27
C GLU A 110 17.02 -40.55 -8.00
N ALA A 111 17.11 -39.56 -8.89
CA ALA A 111 17.95 -38.39 -8.69
C ALA A 111 17.49 -37.54 -7.49
N GLU A 112 16.18 -37.37 -7.29
CA GLU A 112 15.62 -36.67 -6.14
C GLU A 112 15.81 -37.45 -4.83
N ALA A 113 15.70 -38.78 -4.89
CA ALA A 113 15.98 -39.65 -3.75
C ALA A 113 17.44 -39.55 -3.28
N GLN A 114 18.38 -39.36 -4.21
CA GLN A 114 19.81 -39.19 -3.91
C GLN A 114 20.15 -37.75 -3.49
N ALA A 115 19.58 -36.74 -4.13
CA ALA A 115 19.88 -35.33 -3.86
C ALA A 115 19.16 -34.78 -2.62
N GLY A 116 18.03 -35.40 -2.23
CA GLY A 116 17.15 -34.93 -1.17
C GLY A 116 16.36 -33.68 -1.56
N LEU A 117 15.11 -33.60 -1.10
CA LEU A 117 14.24 -32.46 -1.33
C LEU A 117 14.39 -31.41 -0.23
N THR A 118 14.24 -30.13 -0.58
CA THR A 118 14.16 -29.06 0.42
C THR A 118 12.76 -29.03 1.07
N LYS A 119 12.67 -28.40 2.25
CA LYS A 119 11.39 -28.18 2.96
C LYS A 119 10.32 -27.57 2.05
N THR A 120 10.68 -26.56 1.25
CA THR A 120 9.76 -25.89 0.32
C THR A 120 9.30 -26.84 -0.78
N GLN A 121 10.23 -27.55 -1.43
CA GLN A 121 9.89 -28.51 -2.48
C GLN A 121 8.98 -29.63 -1.96
N LEU A 122 9.19 -30.10 -0.74
CA LEU A 122 8.34 -31.13 -0.13
C LEU A 122 6.92 -30.59 0.14
N CYS A 123 6.80 -29.35 0.63
CA CYS A 123 5.51 -28.68 0.80
C CYS A 123 4.79 -28.45 -0.55
N ASP A 124 5.53 -28.06 -1.59
CA ASP A 124 4.99 -27.86 -2.94
C ASP A 124 4.40 -29.15 -3.49
N ARG A 125 5.06 -30.30 -3.28
CA ARG A 125 4.51 -31.63 -3.65
C ARG A 125 3.24 -32.00 -2.88
N LEU A 126 3.06 -31.45 -1.68
CA LEU A 126 1.84 -31.61 -0.88
C LEU A 126 0.76 -30.59 -1.23
N ASN A 127 0.99 -29.72 -2.22
CA ASN A 127 0.13 -28.57 -2.52
C ASN A 127 -0.10 -27.66 -1.29
N LEU A 128 0.92 -27.54 -0.43
CA LEU A 128 0.90 -26.71 0.77
C LEU A 128 1.91 -25.58 0.66
N THR A 129 1.53 -24.42 1.17
CA THR A 129 2.51 -23.37 1.50
C THR A 129 3.27 -23.73 2.77
N LEU A 130 4.48 -23.19 2.91
CA LEU A 130 5.29 -23.35 4.13
C LEU A 130 4.51 -22.92 5.38
N HIS A 131 3.76 -21.82 5.29
CA HIS A 131 2.94 -21.30 6.38
C HIS A 131 1.80 -22.27 6.76
N GLN A 132 1.13 -22.89 5.78
CA GLN A 132 0.10 -23.90 6.05
C GLN A 132 0.68 -25.14 6.76
N ALA A 133 1.85 -25.61 6.32
CA ALA A 133 2.54 -26.72 6.99
C ALA A 133 2.97 -26.35 8.43
N GLU A 134 3.43 -25.11 8.67
CA GLU A 134 3.82 -24.64 10.00
C GLU A 134 2.61 -24.49 10.93
N LYS A 135 1.49 -24.01 10.40
CA LYS A 135 0.23 -23.92 11.13
C LYS A 135 -0.28 -25.32 11.52
N ALA A 136 -0.29 -26.27 10.58
CA ALA A 136 -0.70 -27.65 10.84
C ALA A 136 0.22 -28.36 11.87
N ALA A 137 1.53 -28.12 11.80
CA ALA A 137 2.49 -28.64 12.77
C ALA A 137 2.22 -28.07 14.19
N LYS A 138 1.97 -26.76 14.30
CA LYS A 138 1.61 -26.10 15.56
C LYS A 138 0.30 -26.62 16.15
N GLU A 139 -0.74 -26.79 15.32
CA GLU A 139 -2.03 -27.35 15.73
C GLU A 139 -1.88 -28.78 16.29
N GLN A 140 -0.94 -29.56 15.75
CA GLN A 140 -0.62 -30.90 16.22
C GLN A 140 0.49 -30.94 17.30
N LYS A 141 0.91 -29.77 17.82
CA LYS A 141 1.98 -29.64 18.84
C LYS A 141 3.29 -30.34 18.48
N MET A 142 3.67 -30.33 17.21
CA MET A 142 4.89 -30.95 16.70
C MET A 142 5.74 -29.95 15.91
N THR A 143 7.00 -30.28 15.66
CA THR A 143 7.82 -29.46 14.78
C THR A 143 7.40 -29.67 13.32
N ILE A 144 7.70 -28.71 12.45
CA ILE A 144 7.43 -28.88 11.02
C ILE A 144 8.17 -30.08 10.41
N ASN A 145 9.35 -30.40 10.92
CA ASN A 145 10.10 -31.57 10.45
C ASN A 145 9.35 -32.87 10.81
N ASP A 146 8.79 -32.95 12.02
CA ASP A 146 7.99 -34.10 12.47
C ASP A 146 6.67 -34.20 11.72
N TYR A 147 6.03 -33.06 11.43
CA TYR A 147 4.83 -33.01 10.61
C TYR A 147 5.10 -33.52 9.20
N LEU A 148 6.16 -33.03 8.55
CA LEU A 148 6.52 -33.48 7.21
C LEU A 148 6.94 -34.95 7.20
N LEU A 149 7.67 -35.43 8.22
CA LEU A 149 7.97 -36.85 8.37
C LEU A 149 6.69 -37.70 8.52
N LYS A 150 5.72 -37.26 9.33
CA LYS A 150 4.45 -37.96 9.54
C LYS A 150 3.59 -38.03 8.27
N VAL A 151 3.55 -36.92 7.52
CA VAL A 151 2.71 -36.79 6.33
C VAL A 151 3.36 -37.41 5.10
N THR A 152 4.67 -37.39 4.97
CA THR A 152 5.37 -37.86 3.75
C THR A 152 6.14 -39.15 3.95
N GLY A 153 6.54 -39.47 5.19
CA GLY A 153 7.51 -40.52 5.47
C GLY A 153 8.96 -40.13 5.14
N TRP A 154 9.24 -38.88 4.74
CA TRP A 154 10.60 -38.43 4.41
C TRP A 154 11.34 -37.94 5.66
N LYS A 155 12.58 -38.44 5.85
CA LYS A 155 13.41 -38.10 7.00
C LYS A 155 14.27 -36.86 6.73
N PRO A 156 14.30 -35.89 7.66
CA PRO A 156 15.18 -34.73 7.56
C PRO A 156 16.65 -35.10 7.84
N SER A 157 17.58 -34.43 7.17
CA SER A 157 19.01 -34.51 7.43
C SER A 157 19.41 -33.64 8.62
N GLU A 158 20.48 -34.00 9.32
CA GLU A 158 21.02 -33.16 10.39
C GLU A 158 21.70 -31.90 9.82
N GLY A 159 21.23 -30.71 10.22
CA GLY A 159 21.83 -29.44 9.81
C GLY A 159 20.89 -28.23 9.91
N LYS A 160 21.45 -27.02 9.78
CA LYS A 160 20.69 -25.75 9.81
C LYS A 160 19.71 -25.58 8.64
N ARG A 161 19.91 -26.32 7.54
CA ARG A 161 19.03 -26.37 6.36
C ARG A 161 18.81 -27.85 5.99
N PRO A 162 17.90 -28.54 6.68
CA PRO A 162 17.70 -29.97 6.48
C PRO A 162 17.16 -30.26 5.08
N ARG A 163 17.76 -31.24 4.41
CA ARG A 163 17.19 -31.89 3.23
C ARG A 163 16.42 -33.12 3.66
N TYR A 164 15.34 -33.44 2.96
CA TYR A 164 14.46 -34.55 3.24
C TYR A 164 14.80 -35.68 2.27
N TYR A 165 14.91 -36.90 2.79
CA TYR A 165 15.16 -38.11 2.00
C TYR A 165 14.01 -39.09 2.21
N PRO A 166 13.60 -39.84 1.16
CA PRO A 166 12.57 -40.84 1.31
C PRO A 166 13.07 -41.89 2.31
N SER A 167 12.25 -42.26 3.29
CA SER A 167 12.56 -43.41 4.13
C SER A 167 12.55 -44.63 3.22
N LYS A 168 13.71 -45.25 3.02
CA LYS A 168 13.75 -46.61 2.47
C LYS A 168 12.93 -47.48 3.42
N GLU A 169 11.77 -47.94 2.98
CA GLU A 169 11.10 -49.04 3.65
C GLU A 169 12.05 -50.23 3.57
N SER A 170 12.62 -50.58 4.72
CA SER A 170 13.28 -51.86 4.95
C SER A 170 12.22 -52.89 5.33
#